data_AF-A0A857CG86-F1
#
_entry.id   AF-A0A857CG86-F1
#
_cell.length_a   1.000
_cell.length_b   1.000
_cell.length_c   1.000
_cell.angle_alpha   90.00
_cell.angle_beta   90.00
_cell.angle_gamma   90.00
#
_symmetry.space_group_name_H-M   'P 1'
#
loop_
_entity.id
_entity.type
_entity.pdbx_description
1 polymer ?
#
loop_
_entity_poly.entity_id
_entity_poly.type
_entity_poly.pdbx_seq_one_letter_code
_entity_poly.pdbx_strand_id
1 'polypeptide(L)'
;MVAFARVHEDKLGSFRLVATGTTGGRILDACPSLTIERLKSGPLGGDQQIGAMIAEGRLQGLIFLVDPLSPMPHDVDVKALMRLALVYNIPMALNRATADILLRSARLAGLPTTSTTPEIIPQA
;
A
#
# COMPACT_ATOMS: atom_id res chain seq x y z
N MET A 1 3.33 2.12 -10.45
CA MET A 1 3.94 1.97 -9.11
C MET A 1 5.36 2.53 -9.02
N VAL A 2 6.35 2.04 -9.78
CA VAL A 2 7.75 2.50 -9.66
C VAL A 2 7.92 4.02 -9.79
N ALA A 3 7.27 4.64 -10.78
CA ALA A 3 7.30 6.11 -10.93
C ALA A 3 6.66 6.85 -9.74
N PHE A 4 5.70 6.23 -9.05
CA PHE A 4 5.15 6.78 -7.81
C PHE A 4 6.16 6.68 -6.66
N ALA A 5 6.82 5.52 -6.51
CA ALA A 5 7.85 5.33 -5.49
C ALA A 5 9.00 6.35 -5.62
N ARG A 6 9.50 6.59 -6.84
CA ARG A 6 10.56 7.59 -7.10
C ARG A 6 10.18 9.01 -6.69
N VAL A 7 8.94 9.42 -7.01
CA VAL A 7 8.48 10.78 -6.67
C VAL A 7 8.31 10.97 -5.16
N HIS A 8 8.07 9.88 -4.42
CA HIS A 8 7.78 9.93 -2.99
C HIS A 8 8.82 9.17 -2.14
N GLU A 9 10.02 8.93 -2.65
CA GLU A 9 11.03 8.08 -2.02
C GLU A 9 11.33 8.52 -0.58
N ASP A 10 11.63 9.81 -0.39
CA ASP A 10 11.90 10.38 0.93
C ASP A 10 10.77 10.12 1.94
N LYS A 11 9.51 10.27 1.49
CA LYS A 11 8.36 10.09 2.37
C LYS A 11 8.06 8.61 2.63
N LEU A 12 8.23 7.76 1.63
CA LEU A 12 8.07 6.33 1.75
C LEU A 12 9.12 5.70 2.68
N GLY A 13 10.33 6.29 2.75
CA GLY A 13 11.40 5.86 3.65
C GLY A 13 11.04 5.94 5.15
N SER A 14 10.03 6.73 5.51
CA SER A 14 9.52 6.84 6.89
C SER A 14 8.56 5.71 7.30
N PHE A 15 8.24 4.79 6.39
CA PHE A 15 7.29 3.69 6.63
C PHE A 15 7.98 2.33 6.57
N ARG A 16 7.43 1.36 7.30
CA ARG A 16 7.72 -0.06 7.05
C ARG A 16 6.95 -0.50 5.80
N LEU A 17 7.67 -0.64 4.69
CA LEU A 17 7.06 -0.98 3.40
C LEU A 17 7.00 -2.49 3.21
N VAL A 18 5.89 -2.96 2.67
CA VAL A 18 5.65 -4.36 2.26
C VAL A 18 5.14 -4.35 0.83
N ALA A 19 5.63 -5.25 -0.02
CA ALA A 19 5.17 -5.35 -1.41
C ALA A 19 5.19 -6.79 -1.93
N THR A 20 4.34 -7.08 -2.91
CA THR A 20 4.42 -8.33 -3.67
C THR A 20 5.73 -8.43 -4.45
N GLY A 21 6.20 -9.66 -4.68
CA GLY A 21 7.58 -9.93 -5.09
C GLY A 21 8.08 -9.13 -6.30
N THR A 22 7.29 -9.06 -7.38
CA THR A 22 7.64 -8.33 -8.61
C THR A 22 7.62 -6.81 -8.40
N THR A 23 6.61 -6.30 -7.71
CA THR A 23 6.47 -4.87 -7.41
C THR A 23 7.60 -4.39 -6.52
N GLY A 24 7.86 -5.10 -5.42
CA GLY A 24 8.92 -4.77 -4.48
C GLY A 24 10.31 -4.80 -5.13
N GLY A 25 10.59 -5.82 -5.96
CA GLY A 25 11.86 -5.90 -6.71
C GLY A 25 12.06 -4.68 -7.61
N ARG A 26 11.08 -4.35 -8.45
CA ARG A 26 11.15 -3.20 -9.36
C ARG A 26 11.27 -1.85 -8.64
N ILE A 27 10.72 -1.72 -7.44
CA ILE A 27 10.88 -0.50 -6.65
C ILE A 27 12.29 -0.43 -6.09
N LEU A 28 12.83 -1.51 -5.51
CA LEU A 28 14.19 -1.52 -4.96
C LEU A 28 15.25 -1.24 -6.03
N ASP A 29 15.08 -1.77 -7.25
CA ASP A 29 15.97 -1.47 -8.38
C ASP A 29 15.99 0.03 -8.72
N ALA A 30 14.86 0.72 -8.49
CA ALA A 30 14.67 2.12 -8.87
C ALA A 30 14.91 3.11 -7.73
N CYS A 31 14.79 2.65 -6.48
CA CYS A 31 14.86 3.39 -5.22
C CYS A 31 15.61 2.54 -4.17
N PRO A 32 16.95 2.38 -4.28
CA PRO A 32 17.71 1.47 -3.42
C PRO A 32 17.76 1.89 -1.95
N SER A 33 17.39 3.14 -1.62
CA SER A 33 17.35 3.63 -0.24
C SER A 33 16.16 3.10 0.55
N LEU A 34 15.11 2.62 -0.13
CA LEU A 34 13.92 2.08 0.51
C LEU A 34 14.16 0.68 1.06
N THR A 35 13.63 0.41 2.25
CA THR A 35 13.59 -0.94 2.82
C THR A 35 12.19 -1.52 2.61
N ILE A 36 12.09 -2.59 1.82
CA ILE A 36 10.81 -3.22 1.45
C ILE A 36 10.83 -4.71 1.79
N GLU A 37 9.92 -5.15 2.65
CA GLU A 37 9.64 -6.57 2.86
C GLU A 37 8.95 -7.14 1.60
N ARG A 38 9.60 -8.09 0.95
CA ARG A 38 9.10 -8.71 -0.28
C ARG A 38 8.36 -10.01 0.04
N LEU A 39 7.09 -10.03 -0.33
CA LEU A 39 6.24 -11.22 -0.28
C LEU A 39 6.31 -11.98 -1.61
N LYS A 40 5.51 -13.04 -1.76
CA LYS A 40 5.32 -13.70 -3.06
C LYS A 40 4.72 -12.72 -4.08
N SER A 41 4.83 -13.04 -5.37
CA SER A 41 4.05 -12.31 -6.39
C SER A 41 2.55 -12.54 -6.18
N GLY A 42 1.70 -11.59 -6.58
CA GLY A 42 0.23 -11.71 -6.49
C GLY A 42 -0.29 -13.07 -6.96
N PRO A 43 0.01 -13.50 -8.21
CA PRO A 43 -0.42 -14.81 -8.74
C PRO A 43 0.07 -16.05 -7.98
N LEU A 44 1.07 -15.91 -7.11
CA LEU A 44 1.63 -17.01 -6.29
C LEU A 44 1.18 -16.91 -4.83
N GLY A 45 0.15 -16.12 -4.54
CA GLY A 45 -0.44 -15.95 -3.21
C GLY A 45 0.04 -14.70 -2.45
N GLY A 46 0.78 -13.80 -3.08
CA GLY A 46 1.23 -12.56 -2.45
C GLY A 46 0.08 -11.68 -1.96
N ASP A 47 -1.04 -11.63 -2.70
CA ASP A 47 -2.21 -10.83 -2.33
C ASP A 47 -2.90 -11.39 -1.09
N GLN A 48 -2.89 -12.72 -0.92
CA GLN A 48 -3.41 -13.40 0.27
C GLN A 48 -2.51 -13.14 1.49
N GLN A 49 -1.20 -13.08 1.31
CA GLN A 49 -0.27 -12.71 2.39
C GLN A 49 -0.54 -11.28 2.87
N ILE A 50 -0.73 -10.33 1.95
CA ILE A 50 -1.11 -8.95 2.29
C ILE A 50 -2.47 -8.93 3.00
N GLY A 51 -3.45 -9.67 2.47
CA GLY A 51 -4.77 -9.78 3.08
C GLY A 51 -4.73 -10.30 4.52
N ALA A 52 -3.92 -11.32 4.79
CA ALA A 52 -3.69 -11.83 6.15
C ALA A 52 -3.09 -10.74 7.06
N MET A 53 -2.09 -9.99 6.58
CA MET A 53 -1.50 -8.90 7.35
C MET A 53 -2.49 -7.77 7.65
N ILE A 54 -3.44 -7.48 6.74
CA ILE A 54 -4.54 -6.54 7.01
C ILE A 54 -5.41 -7.09 8.15
N ALA A 55 -5.82 -8.36 8.05
CA ALA A 55 -6.70 -8.99 9.03
C ALA A 55 -6.06 -9.12 10.43
N GLU A 56 -4.73 -9.26 10.48
CA GLU A 56 -3.92 -9.31 11.71
C GLU A 56 -3.56 -7.91 12.25
N GLY A 57 -3.99 -6.82 11.62
CA GLY A 57 -3.68 -5.45 12.04
C GLY A 57 -2.20 -5.05 11.80
N ARG A 58 -1.46 -5.81 10.99
CA ARG A 58 -0.03 -5.60 10.70
C ARG A 58 0.24 -4.63 9.55
N LEU A 59 -0.81 -4.29 8.79
CA LEU A 59 -0.80 -3.25 7.76
C LEU A 59 -1.81 -2.15 8.12
N GLN A 60 -1.35 -0.89 8.09
CA GLN A 60 -2.18 0.29 8.42
C GLN A 60 -2.61 1.09 7.18
N GLY A 61 -2.23 0.66 5.98
CA GLY A 61 -2.61 1.31 4.73
C GLY A 61 -2.23 0.49 3.50
N LEU A 62 -2.91 0.74 2.40
CA LEU A 62 -2.73 0.01 1.14
C LEU A 62 -2.66 0.97 -0.05
N ILE A 63 -1.55 0.95 -0.79
CA ILE A 63 -1.45 1.62 -2.10
C ILE A 63 -1.47 0.53 -3.18
N PHE A 64 -2.60 0.40 -3.85
CA PHE A 64 -2.81 -0.64 -4.86
C PHE A 64 -3.23 -0.01 -6.18
N LEU A 65 -2.25 0.39 -6.98
CA LEU A 65 -2.48 1.04 -8.28
C LEU A 65 -2.86 0.00 -9.33
N VAL A 66 -4.16 -0.28 -9.42
CA VAL A 66 -4.76 -1.26 -10.33
C VAL A 66 -4.88 -0.69 -11.75
N ASP A 67 -4.66 -1.52 -12.77
CA ASP A 67 -5.02 -1.19 -14.15
C ASP A 67 -6.51 -1.48 -14.38
N PRO A 68 -7.36 -0.46 -14.61
CA PRO A 68 -8.79 -0.67 -14.78
C PRO A 68 -9.18 -1.16 -16.18
N LEU A 69 -8.26 -1.21 -17.15
CA LEU A 69 -8.55 -1.52 -18.54
C LEU A 69 -8.16 -2.94 -18.95
N SER A 70 -7.34 -3.62 -18.14
CA SER A 70 -6.82 -4.95 -18.45
C SER A 70 -7.35 -6.00 -17.47
N PRO A 71 -7.86 -7.16 -17.95
CA PRO A 71 -8.22 -8.26 -17.07
C PRO A 71 -6.97 -8.85 -16.42
N MET A 72 -7.00 -9.01 -15.09
CA MET A 72 -5.93 -9.67 -14.35
C MET A 72 -6.22 -11.17 -14.18
N PRO A 73 -5.26 -12.07 -14.42
CA PRO A 73 -5.45 -13.51 -14.21
C PRO A 73 -5.88 -13.91 -12.79
N HIS A 74 -5.66 -13.02 -11.82
CA HIS A 74 -5.95 -13.18 -10.39
C HIS A 74 -6.95 -12.10 -9.90
N ASP A 75 -7.90 -11.69 -10.74
CA ASP A 75 -8.89 -10.64 -10.41
C ASP A 75 -9.77 -10.98 -9.18
N VAL A 76 -10.00 -12.27 -8.91
CA VAL A 76 -10.68 -12.72 -7.68
C VAL A 76 -9.87 -12.36 -6.43
N ASP A 77 -8.54 -12.53 -6.47
CA ASP A 77 -7.66 -12.21 -5.36
C ASP A 77 -7.57 -10.70 -5.12
N VAL A 78 -7.54 -9.91 -6.21
CA VAL A 78 -7.59 -8.43 -6.17
C VAL A 78 -8.84 -7.95 -5.45
N LYS A 79 -10.01 -8.48 -5.82
CA LYS A 79 -11.29 -8.16 -5.19
C LYS A 79 -11.33 -8.60 -3.73
N ALA A 80 -10.77 -9.76 -3.41
CA ALA A 80 -10.68 -10.25 -2.04
C ALA A 80 -9.81 -9.35 -1.16
N LEU A 81 -8.67 -8.88 -1.68
CA LEU A 81 -7.78 -7.94 -0.99
C LEU A 81 -8.47 -6.60 -0.73
N MET A 82 -9.13 -6.03 -1.75
CA MET A 82 -9.89 -4.79 -1.61
C MET A 82 -11.01 -4.93 -0.57
N ARG A 83 -11.73 -6.07 -0.56
CA ARG A 83 -12.76 -6.36 0.43
C ARG A 83 -12.19 -6.36 1.85
N LEU A 84 -11.01 -6.94 2.07
CA LEU A 84 -10.38 -6.92 3.39
C LEU A 84 -10.01 -5.50 3.83
N ALA A 85 -9.45 -4.67 2.94
CA ALA A 85 -9.14 -3.29 3.28
C ALA A 85 -10.40 -2.49 3.71
N LEU A 86 -11.54 -2.74 3.06
CA LEU A 86 -12.84 -2.16 3.42
C LEU A 86 -13.34 -2.67 4.78
N VAL A 87 -13.31 -3.98 5.02
CA VAL A 87 -13.80 -4.59 6.28
C VAL A 87 -13.00 -4.09 7.48
N TYR A 88 -11.68 -3.98 7.36
CA TYR A 88 -10.79 -3.55 8.44
C TYR A 88 -10.57 -2.03 8.47
N ASN A 89 -11.30 -1.28 7.63
CA ASN A 89 -11.31 0.17 7.61
C ASN A 89 -9.91 0.81 7.53
N ILE A 90 -9.02 0.26 6.70
CA ILE A 90 -7.69 0.85 6.47
C ILE A 90 -7.72 1.81 5.28
N PRO A 91 -6.95 2.92 5.32
CA PRO A 91 -6.76 3.78 4.17
C PRO A 91 -6.26 3.00 2.95
N MET A 92 -7.01 3.07 1.86
CA MET A 92 -6.68 2.40 0.59
C MET A 92 -6.69 3.39 -0.57
N ALA A 93 -5.63 3.39 -1.37
CA ALA A 93 -5.55 4.13 -2.63
C ALA A 93 -5.51 3.18 -3.83
N LEU A 94 -6.49 3.32 -4.71
CA LEU A 94 -6.60 2.53 -5.95
C LEU A 94 -6.09 3.27 -7.19
N ASN A 95 -5.74 4.54 -7.04
CA ASN A 95 -5.20 5.39 -8.08
C ASN A 95 -4.17 6.37 -7.51
N ARG A 96 -3.43 7.05 -8.39
CA ARG A 96 -2.36 7.97 -7.99
C ARG A 96 -2.88 9.18 -7.20
N ALA A 97 -4.00 9.76 -7.60
CA ALA A 97 -4.54 10.95 -6.92
C ALA A 97 -4.87 10.66 -5.45
N THR A 98 -5.54 9.55 -5.17
CA THR A 98 -5.81 9.10 -3.80
C THR A 98 -4.52 8.77 -3.06
N ALA A 99 -3.54 8.14 -3.71
CA ALA A 99 -2.25 7.82 -3.09
C ALA A 99 -1.46 9.08 -2.71
N ASP A 100 -1.46 10.10 -3.57
CA ASP A 100 -0.83 11.40 -3.31
C ASP A 100 -1.50 12.10 -2.13
N ILE A 101 -2.85 12.07 -2.06
CA ILE A 101 -3.61 12.60 -0.93
C ILE A 101 -3.26 11.84 0.36
N LEU A 102 -3.31 10.51 0.34
CA LEU A 102 -3.00 9.68 1.51
C LEU A 102 -1.58 9.92 1.99
N LEU A 103 -0.59 9.97 1.11
CA LEU A 103 0.78 10.27 1.52
C LEU A 103 0.89 11.67 2.09
N ARG A 104 0.22 12.68 1.54
CA ARG A 104 0.19 14.05 2.11
C ARG A 104 -0.47 14.08 3.49
N SER A 105 -1.60 13.40 3.63
CA SER A 105 -2.47 13.41 4.80
C SER A 105 -2.08 12.41 5.88
N ALA A 106 -1.16 11.47 5.59
CA ALA A 106 -0.77 10.37 6.48
C ALA A 106 -0.21 10.87 7.81
N ARG A 107 -1.11 11.24 8.71
CA ARG A 107 -1.02 11.08 10.15
C ARG A 107 -1.43 9.64 10.45
N LEU A 108 -0.58 8.69 10.05
CA LEU A 108 -0.69 7.32 10.56
C LEU A 108 -0.35 7.37 12.05
N ALA A 109 -1.14 6.71 12.89
CA ALA A 109 -0.97 6.76 14.35
C ALA A 109 0.51 6.57 14.74
N GLY A 110 1.07 7.54 15.46
CA GLY A 110 2.46 7.50 15.94
C GLY A 110 3.51 8.18 15.07
N LEU A 111 3.16 8.86 13.96
CA LEU A 111 4.12 9.62 13.15
C LEU A 111 4.00 11.16 13.32
N PRO A 112 5.12 11.89 13.46
CA PRO A 112 5.12 13.36 13.51
C PRO A 112 4.75 13.96 12.15
N THR A 113 4.07 15.11 12.18
CA THR A 113 3.30 15.63 11.05
C THR A 113 3.20 17.15 11.13
N THR A 114 3.48 17.83 10.01
CA THR A 114 3.36 19.28 9.85
C THR A 114 1.98 19.70 9.32
N SER A 115 1.08 18.74 9.09
CA SER A 115 -0.26 18.99 8.56
C SER A 115 -1.21 19.52 9.64
N THR A 116 -2.04 20.48 9.28
CA THR A 116 -3.13 21.05 10.10
C THR A 116 -4.47 20.34 9.89
N THR A 117 -4.53 19.33 9.03
CA THR A 117 -5.74 18.52 8.77
C THR A 117 -6.06 17.60 9.97
N PRO A 118 -7.34 17.45 10.37
CA PRO A 118 -7.74 16.58 11.47
C PRO A 118 -7.29 15.11 11.28
N GLU A 119 -6.93 14.45 12.38
CA GLU A 119 -6.50 13.04 12.39
C GLU A 119 -7.69 12.10 12.12
N ILE A 120 -7.52 11.11 11.25
CA ILE A 120 -8.54 10.07 11.01
C ILE A 120 -8.20 8.91 11.94
N ILE A 121 -8.91 8.84 13.07
CA ILE A 121 -8.82 7.68 13.98
C ILE A 121 -9.72 6.59 13.40
N PRO A 122 -9.20 5.38 13.09
CA PRO A 122 -10.04 4.25 12.71
C PRO A 122 -11.03 4.00 13.85
N GLN A 123 -12.33 4.07 13.56
CA GLN A 123 -13.32 3.63 14.54
C GLN A 123 -13.27 2.10 14.61
N ALA A 124 -13.10 1.59 15.84
CA ALA A 124 -13.06 0.18 16.17
C ALA A 124 -14.39 -0.53 15.90
#